data_AF-A0A844DE50-F1
#
_entry.id   AF-A0A844DE50-F1
#
_cell.length_a   1.000
_cell.length_b   1.000
_cell.length_c   1.000
_cell.angle_alpha   90.00
_cell.angle_beta   90.00
_cell.angle_gamma   90.00
#
_symmetry.space_group_name_H-M   'P 1'
#
loop_
_entity.id
_entity.type
_entity.pdbx_description
1 polymer ?
#
loop_
_entity_poly.entity_id
_entity_poly.type
_entity_poly.pdbx_seq_one_letter_code
_entity_poly.pdbx_strand_id
1 'polypeptide(L)'
;MVMLFCAWARAGDFLEPEQAFQLQGELVDAHTVRLTWVIAPEYHLYRDRLSFNGGVGAPTLPAGLRKFDANFNKEMETYQNKLVVDLPVTAAAPFTLQVGYQGCADAGLCYSPASQSYRVDPAVPGKLTPAAPAAAPAVPVAQPSAAAPAAAPEDDSSLAQRTLQSGSAWRIGLAFLAFGLLLSFTPCVLPMVPILSSIIVGEGAVSRGRGFTLALAYSLGMALVYTSLGVAAGLAGEGLAGALQKPWVLLTFGALLVGLALSMFDVYQLQLPSGLQSRLSETSSGMSGGRFAGVFVMGALSALIVGPCVAGPLAGALLYISQTRNVWTGGWALFSMAAGMSVPLLLTGVSAGSLLPRAGAWMNGVKKVFGLLLIAVAIWMVSPVFPVTVDMALWGIFALLCAVFLHVFEPLQKGAELRAYVGKTLGLAFLLAGLFELTGAASAGRDVLQPLGHLSIARTDKPAAGDGGDVRFSRIKTAAELDRVLAASSTPVMLDFYADWCVSCKEMERFTFSKPEVAGKLKQVKLIQVDVTANNADDKELMKRFGLFGPPGIILFKAGKEIPDSRVIGFLAAEPFVQHLARHIDS
;
A
#
# COMPACT_ATOMS: atom_id res chain seq x y z
N MET A 1 -39.73 29.76 -16.50
CA MET A 1 -39.33 30.98 -17.22
C MET A 1 -38.11 31.52 -16.47
N VAL A 2 -36.86 31.17 -16.76
CA VAL A 2 -36.15 31.19 -18.04
C VAL A 2 -35.03 30.12 -18.02
N MET A 3 -34.97 29.36 -19.11
CA MET A 3 -33.91 28.44 -19.56
C MET A 3 -32.58 29.16 -19.90
N LEU A 4 -31.55 28.36 -20.22
CA LEU A 4 -30.27 28.65 -20.93
C LEU A 4 -29.03 28.74 -20.00
N PHE A 5 -27.92 28.01 -20.16
CA PHE A 5 -27.43 27.02 -21.12
C PHE A 5 -26.26 26.27 -20.41
N CYS A 6 -26.45 25.03 -19.94
CA CYS A 6 -25.34 24.12 -19.68
C CYS A 6 -25.15 23.31 -20.96
N ALA A 7 -24.16 23.68 -21.76
CA ALA A 7 -23.78 22.92 -22.93
C ALA A 7 -23.30 21.53 -22.49
N TRP A 8 -24.13 20.54 -22.73
CA TRP A 8 -23.76 19.13 -22.78
C TRP A 8 -22.68 18.94 -23.86
N ALA A 9 -21.47 18.53 -23.48
CA ALA A 9 -20.54 17.91 -24.41
C ALA A 9 -20.99 16.45 -24.61
N ARG A 10 -21.49 16.13 -25.80
CA ARG A 10 -21.74 14.75 -26.25
C ARG A 10 -20.43 13.98 -26.17
N ALA A 11 -20.45 12.78 -25.57
CA ALA A 11 -19.37 11.81 -25.73
C ALA A 11 -19.35 11.36 -27.20
N GLY A 12 -18.53 12.01 -28.01
CA GLY A 12 -18.13 11.48 -29.30
C GLY A 12 -17.21 10.29 -29.09
N ASP A 13 -17.32 9.29 -29.97
CA ASP A 13 -16.44 8.13 -30.00
C ASP A 13 -14.97 8.57 -29.99
N PHE A 14 -14.29 8.42 -28.85
CA PHE A 14 -12.87 8.76 -28.73
C PHE A 14 -12.05 7.68 -29.45
N LEU A 15 -11.17 8.11 -30.35
CA LEU A 15 -10.25 7.24 -31.07
C LEU A 15 -9.25 6.57 -30.11
N GLU A 16 -8.85 5.33 -30.41
CA GLU A 16 -7.76 4.67 -29.69
C GLU A 16 -6.44 5.46 -29.83
N PRO A 17 -5.50 5.40 -28.86
CA PRO A 17 -4.28 6.20 -28.87
C PRO A 17 -3.47 6.07 -30.17
N GLU A 18 -3.40 4.87 -30.73
CA GLU A 18 -2.67 4.56 -31.96
C GLU A 18 -3.35 5.16 -33.20
N GLN A 19 -4.68 5.34 -33.16
CA GLN A 19 -5.46 5.95 -34.23
C GLN A 19 -5.46 7.49 -34.09
N ALA A 20 -5.47 7.99 -32.86
CA ALA A 20 -5.44 9.41 -32.52
C ALA A 20 -4.05 10.04 -32.76
N PHE A 21 -2.97 9.29 -32.56
CA PHE A 21 -1.58 9.74 -32.67
C PHE A 21 -0.75 8.78 -33.53
N GLN A 22 -0.92 8.88 -34.85
CA GLN A 22 -0.20 8.01 -35.79
C GLN A 22 1.25 8.48 -35.97
N LEU A 23 2.19 7.82 -35.29
CA LEU A 23 3.61 8.09 -35.38
C LEU A 23 4.27 7.27 -36.50
N GLN A 24 4.95 7.97 -37.42
CA GLN A 24 5.74 7.38 -38.51
C GLN A 24 7.19 7.87 -38.41
N GLY A 25 8.16 6.96 -38.60
CA GLY A 25 9.58 7.28 -38.63
C GLY A 25 10.19 7.03 -40.01
N GLU A 26 11.04 7.94 -40.46
CA GLU A 26 11.78 7.84 -41.72
C GLU A 26 13.23 8.31 -41.50
N LEU A 27 14.21 7.54 -42.01
CA LEU A 27 15.60 7.97 -42.07
C LEU A 27 15.80 8.72 -43.39
N VAL A 28 15.90 10.05 -43.31
CA VAL A 28 15.98 10.96 -44.48
C VAL A 28 17.38 10.91 -45.10
N ASP A 29 18.40 10.87 -44.26
CA ASP A 29 19.81 10.73 -44.62
C ASP A 29 20.55 9.99 -43.50
N ALA A 30 21.85 9.67 -43.69
CA ALA A 30 22.66 8.95 -42.70
C ALA A 30 22.81 9.69 -41.35
N HIS A 31 22.36 10.94 -41.25
CA HIS A 31 22.53 11.82 -40.11
C HIS A 31 21.21 12.36 -39.55
N THR A 32 20.06 12.07 -40.16
CA THR A 32 18.77 12.70 -39.81
C THR A 32 17.63 11.70 -39.84
N VAL A 33 17.03 11.45 -38.67
CA VAL A 33 15.76 10.72 -38.53
C VAL A 33 14.63 11.73 -38.42
N ARG A 34 13.64 11.62 -39.31
CA ARG A 34 12.41 12.40 -39.28
C ARG A 34 11.29 11.59 -38.66
N LEU A 35 10.68 12.14 -37.61
CA LEU A 35 9.48 11.60 -36.99
C LEU A 35 8.29 12.48 -37.35
N THR A 36 7.24 11.87 -37.88
CA THR A 36 6.00 12.55 -38.23
C THR A 36 4.84 11.96 -37.44
N TRP A 37 4.18 12.79 -36.64
CA TRP A 37 2.89 12.45 -36.04
C TRP A 37 1.77 13.05 -36.88
N VAL A 38 0.79 12.22 -37.22
CA VAL A 38 -0.52 12.66 -37.71
C VAL A 38 -1.48 12.57 -36.53
N ILE A 39 -1.97 13.74 -36.09
CA ILE A 39 -2.83 13.89 -34.91
C ILE A 39 -4.26 14.08 -35.40
N ALA A 40 -5.19 13.28 -34.89
CA ALA A 40 -6.59 13.38 -35.24
C ALA A 40 -7.19 14.76 -34.86
N PRO A 41 -8.24 15.23 -35.54
CA PRO A 41 -8.95 16.46 -35.16
C PRO A 41 -9.48 16.36 -33.73
N GLU A 42 -9.39 17.45 -32.96
CA GLU A 42 -9.76 17.52 -31.53
C GLU A 42 -8.82 16.79 -30.57
N TYR A 43 -7.60 16.48 -31.01
CA TYR A 43 -6.52 15.92 -30.17
C TYR A 43 -5.26 16.79 -30.23
N HIS A 44 -4.49 16.78 -29.14
CA HIS A 44 -3.23 17.50 -29.05
C HIS A 44 -2.14 16.71 -28.32
N LEU A 45 -0.88 16.93 -28.74
CA LEU A 45 0.33 16.41 -28.08
C LEU A 45 1.01 17.50 -27.26
N TYR A 46 1.60 17.16 -26.10
CA TYR A 46 2.36 18.12 -25.31
C TYR A 46 3.83 18.15 -25.68
N ARG A 47 4.38 19.36 -25.91
CA ARG A 47 5.80 19.57 -26.18
C ARG A 47 6.69 19.01 -25.07
N ASP A 48 6.35 19.31 -23.81
CA ASP A 48 7.14 18.92 -22.63
C ASP A 48 7.06 17.42 -22.28
N ARG A 49 6.25 16.65 -23.02
CA ARG A 49 6.07 15.21 -22.83
C ARG A 49 6.58 14.38 -24.01
N LEU A 50 7.34 15.00 -24.91
CA LEU A 50 8.09 14.29 -25.94
C LEU A 50 9.46 13.88 -25.40
N SER A 51 9.79 12.59 -25.49
CA SER A 51 11.09 12.06 -25.06
C SER A 51 11.73 11.23 -26.18
N PHE A 52 13.02 11.45 -26.41
CA PHE A 52 13.79 10.77 -27.45
C PHE A 52 15.02 10.13 -26.83
N ASN A 53 15.09 8.80 -26.85
CA ASN A 53 16.19 8.05 -26.23
C ASN A 53 16.84 7.12 -27.27
N GLY A 54 18.17 7.11 -27.30
CA GLY A 54 18.97 6.16 -28.09
C GLY A 54 19.54 6.75 -29.38
N GLY A 55 20.87 6.90 -29.44
CA GLY A 55 21.64 7.17 -30.65
C GLY A 55 21.34 8.48 -31.42
N VAL A 56 20.58 9.40 -30.82
CA VAL A 56 20.20 10.70 -31.40
C VAL A 56 20.60 11.87 -30.50
N GLY A 57 20.82 13.04 -31.10
CA GLY A 57 21.08 14.31 -30.42
C GLY A 57 19.80 15.11 -30.14
N ALA A 58 19.97 16.38 -29.77
CA ALA A 58 18.84 17.23 -29.37
C ALA A 58 17.84 17.44 -30.53
N PRO A 59 16.53 17.26 -30.29
CA PRO A 59 15.50 17.43 -31.32
C PRO A 59 15.33 18.89 -31.72
N THR A 60 15.07 19.13 -33.01
CA THR A 60 14.57 20.42 -33.48
C THR A 60 13.05 20.43 -33.43
N LEU A 61 12.49 21.03 -32.36
CA LEU A 61 11.05 21.10 -32.13
C LEU A 61 10.47 22.41 -32.70
N PRO A 62 9.44 22.37 -33.55
CA PRO A 62 8.76 23.58 -34.02
C PRO A 62 8.03 24.31 -32.87
N ALA A 63 7.72 25.58 -33.02
CA ALA A 63 6.95 26.32 -32.02
C ALA A 63 5.54 25.74 -31.88
N GLY A 64 5.12 25.43 -30.64
CA GLY A 64 3.79 24.90 -30.33
C GLY A 64 2.77 26.00 -30.02
N LEU A 65 1.49 25.62 -29.98
CA LEU A 65 0.40 26.49 -29.55
C LEU A 65 0.34 26.50 -28.01
N ARG A 66 0.49 27.68 -27.40
CA ARG A 66 0.34 27.85 -25.95
C ARG A 66 -1.15 27.89 -25.60
N LYS A 67 -1.59 26.93 -24.80
CA LYS A 67 -2.96 26.85 -24.29
C LYS A 67 -2.92 26.54 -22.81
N PHE A 68 -3.79 27.19 -22.05
CA PHE A 68 -3.98 26.85 -20.64
C PHE A 68 -4.68 25.49 -20.56
N ASP A 69 -4.04 24.53 -19.90
CA ASP A 69 -4.56 23.18 -19.76
C ASP A 69 -5.23 23.00 -18.39
N ALA A 70 -6.54 22.75 -18.39
CA ALA A 70 -7.32 22.57 -17.17
C ALA A 70 -6.97 21.28 -16.40
N ASN A 71 -6.43 20.25 -17.07
CA ASN A 71 -6.05 18.98 -16.46
C ASN A 71 -4.71 19.10 -15.72
N PHE A 72 -3.81 19.96 -16.20
CA PHE A 72 -2.49 20.19 -15.60
C PHE A 72 -2.37 21.52 -14.83
N ASN A 73 -3.42 22.34 -14.84
CA ASN A 73 -3.54 23.64 -14.18
C ASN A 73 -2.35 24.60 -14.48
N LYS A 74 -1.87 24.59 -15.73
CA LYS A 74 -0.74 25.43 -16.19
C LYS A 74 -0.80 25.66 -17.70
N GLU A 75 -0.12 26.70 -18.17
CA GLU A 75 0.08 26.91 -19.61
C GLU A 75 1.02 25.86 -20.17
N MET A 76 0.57 25.17 -21.22
CA MET A 76 1.31 24.12 -21.90
C MET A 76 1.45 24.47 -23.37
N GLU A 77 2.60 24.14 -23.96
CA GLU A 77 2.77 24.16 -25.41
C GLU A 77 2.30 22.84 -26.01
N THR A 78 1.38 22.94 -26.96
CA THR A 78 0.68 21.81 -27.57
C THR A 78 0.82 21.80 -29.10
N TYR A 79 0.77 20.62 -29.70
CA TYR A 79 0.78 20.43 -31.15
C TYR A 79 -0.53 19.78 -31.59
N GLN A 80 -1.11 20.28 -32.68
CA GLN A 80 -2.37 19.81 -33.27
C GLN A 80 -2.16 19.47 -34.75
N ASN A 81 -3.00 18.58 -35.30
CA ASN A 81 -3.02 18.12 -36.69
C ASN A 81 -1.78 17.35 -37.15
N LYS A 82 -0.59 17.97 -37.12
CA LYS A 82 0.65 17.38 -37.60
C LYS A 82 1.86 17.92 -36.84
N LEU A 83 2.73 17.03 -36.40
CA LEU A 83 4.02 17.37 -35.81
C LEU A 83 5.12 16.66 -36.60
N VAL A 84 6.14 17.42 -37.02
CA VAL A 84 7.34 16.89 -37.66
C VAL A 84 8.53 17.28 -36.79
N VAL A 85 9.34 16.29 -36.43
CA VAL A 85 10.55 16.47 -35.61
C VAL A 85 11.72 15.82 -36.31
N ASP A 86 12.76 16.60 -36.56
CA ASP A 86 14.02 16.12 -37.13
C ASP A 86 15.04 15.91 -36.00
N LEU A 87 15.54 14.67 -35.90
CA LEU A 87 16.49 14.20 -34.90
C LEU A 87 17.86 13.95 -35.55
N PRO A 88 18.93 14.62 -35.09
CA PRO A 88 20.27 14.33 -35.58
C PRO A 88 20.76 12.99 -35.04
N VAL A 89 21.25 12.11 -35.91
CA VAL A 89 21.81 10.79 -35.56
C VAL A 89 23.25 10.95 -35.11
N THR A 90 23.56 10.45 -33.91
CA THR A 90 24.90 10.52 -33.30
C THR A 90 25.61 9.17 -33.24
N ALA A 91 24.88 8.06 -33.44
CA ALA A 91 25.44 6.71 -33.42
C ALA A 91 25.88 6.25 -34.82
N ALA A 92 27.10 5.74 -34.93
CA ALA A 92 27.67 5.19 -36.17
C ALA A 92 27.31 3.71 -36.42
N ALA A 93 26.72 3.03 -35.43
CA ALA A 93 26.29 1.63 -35.51
C ALA A 93 24.76 1.54 -35.38
N PRO A 94 24.11 0.45 -35.86
CA PRO A 94 22.66 0.28 -35.75
C PRO A 94 22.20 0.38 -34.29
N PHE A 95 21.19 1.20 -34.04
CA PHE A 95 20.70 1.50 -32.70
C PHE A 95 19.17 1.42 -32.63
N THR A 96 18.64 1.38 -31.41
CA THR A 96 17.19 1.43 -31.17
C THR A 96 16.82 2.81 -30.67
N LEU A 97 16.00 3.52 -31.43
CA LEU A 97 15.42 4.81 -31.08
C LEU A 97 14.09 4.58 -30.36
N GLN A 98 14.00 4.98 -29.09
CA GLN A 98 12.75 5.00 -28.34
C GLN A 98 12.15 6.41 -28.35
N VAL A 99 10.90 6.49 -28.79
CA VAL A 99 10.13 7.74 -28.89
C VAL A 99 8.97 7.65 -27.91
N GLY A 100 8.98 8.48 -26.88
CA GLY A 100 7.89 8.63 -25.92
C GLY A 100 7.08 9.88 -26.21
N TYR A 101 5.75 9.78 -26.12
CA TYR A 101 4.83 10.89 -26.34
C TYR A 101 3.58 10.77 -25.46
N GLN A 102 2.94 11.90 -25.18
CA GLN A 102 1.67 11.96 -24.47
C GLN A 102 0.77 13.03 -25.09
N GLY A 103 -0.50 12.68 -25.27
CA GLY A 103 -1.53 13.59 -25.77
C GLY A 103 -2.85 13.45 -25.05
N CYS A 104 -3.72 14.42 -25.26
CA CYS A 104 -5.09 14.44 -24.74
C CYS A 104 -6.06 14.82 -25.86
N ALA A 105 -7.33 14.46 -25.68
CA ALA A 105 -8.43 15.02 -26.41
C ALA A 105 -8.78 16.39 -25.82
N ASP A 106 -9.17 17.35 -26.68
CA ASP A 106 -9.64 18.67 -26.26
C ASP A 106 -10.91 18.58 -25.38
N ALA A 107 -11.64 17.48 -25.45
CA ALA A 107 -12.80 17.16 -24.60
C ALA A 107 -12.46 16.75 -23.16
N GLY A 108 -11.17 16.80 -22.75
CA GLY A 108 -10.74 16.61 -21.37
C GLY A 108 -10.23 15.21 -21.02
N LEU A 109 -10.14 14.28 -21.98
CA LEU A 109 -9.58 12.94 -21.77
C LEU A 109 -8.08 12.93 -22.08
N CYS A 110 -7.26 12.54 -21.12
CA CYS A 110 -5.82 12.40 -21.31
C CYS A 110 -5.38 10.95 -21.42
N TYR A 111 -4.60 10.64 -22.45
CA TYR A 111 -4.06 9.30 -22.65
C TYR A 111 -2.80 9.07 -21.79
N SER A 112 -2.58 7.81 -21.45
CA SER A 112 -1.36 7.38 -20.76
C SER A 112 -0.14 7.59 -21.66
N PRO A 113 1.05 7.91 -21.13
CA PRO A 113 2.27 8.06 -21.93
C PRO A 113 2.54 6.81 -22.77
N ALA A 114 2.65 6.97 -24.08
CA ALA A 114 2.93 5.91 -25.03
C ALA A 114 4.40 5.95 -25.45
N SER A 115 4.99 4.80 -25.73
CA SER A 115 6.36 4.69 -26.26
C SER A 115 6.43 3.74 -27.45
N GLN A 116 7.16 4.14 -28.49
CA GLN A 116 7.34 3.37 -29.70
C GLN A 116 8.83 3.27 -30.04
N SER A 117 9.28 2.08 -30.42
CA SER A 117 10.68 1.80 -30.71
C SER A 117 10.91 1.59 -32.20
N TYR A 118 11.93 2.24 -32.74
CA TYR A 118 12.39 2.08 -34.12
C TYR A 118 13.81 1.52 -34.13
N ARG A 119 14.07 0.55 -34.98
CA ARG A 119 15.45 0.11 -35.26
C ARG A 119 16.00 0.98 -36.38
N VAL A 120 17.04 1.75 -36.09
CA VAL A 120 17.68 2.67 -37.05
C VAL A 120 19.02 2.07 -37.46
N ASP A 121 19.17 1.83 -38.75
CA ASP A 121 20.46 1.49 -39.35
C ASP A 121 20.96 2.69 -40.17
N PRO A 122 22.01 3.39 -39.72
CA PRO A 122 22.55 4.55 -40.44
C PRO A 122 23.00 4.26 -41.88
N ALA A 123 23.21 2.99 -42.25
CA ALA A 123 23.63 2.59 -43.58
C ALA A 123 22.47 2.36 -44.58
N VAL A 124 21.22 2.30 -44.11
CA VAL A 124 20.05 2.00 -44.96
C VAL A 124 18.99 3.10 -44.82
N PRO A 125 19.04 4.17 -45.63
CA PRO A 125 17.99 5.19 -45.64
C PRO A 125 16.65 4.63 -46.12
N GLY A 126 15.56 5.08 -45.50
CA GLY A 126 14.21 4.60 -45.81
C GLY A 126 13.23 4.67 -44.63
N LYS A 127 12.01 4.19 -44.87
CA LYS A 127 10.95 4.14 -43.84
C LYS A 127 11.37 3.17 -42.73
N LEU A 128 11.36 3.67 -41.50
CA LEU A 128 11.68 2.87 -40.33
C LEU A 128 10.49 1.99 -40.00
N THR A 129 10.72 0.69 -39.93
CA THR A 129 9.72 -0.24 -39.42
C THR A 129 9.73 -0.19 -37.89
N PRO A 130 8.56 -0.15 -37.23
CA PRO A 130 8.49 -0.35 -35.80
C PRO A 130 9.19 -1.67 -35.46
N ALA A 131 10.14 -1.63 -34.53
CA ALA A 131 10.76 -2.85 -34.07
C ALA A 131 9.70 -3.63 -33.28
N ALA A 132 9.19 -4.72 -33.86
CA ALA A 132 8.39 -5.68 -33.10
C ALA A 132 9.21 -6.09 -31.87
N PRO A 133 8.61 -6.13 -30.66
CA PRO A 133 9.34 -6.53 -29.47
C PRO A 133 9.95 -7.90 -29.71
N ALA A 134 11.28 -8.00 -29.62
CA ALA A 134 11.98 -9.26 -29.75
C ALA A 134 11.44 -10.23 -28.68
N ALA A 135 10.74 -11.27 -29.13
CA ALA A 135 10.28 -12.37 -28.30
C ALA A 135 11.49 -13.17 -27.78
N ALA A 136 11.86 -12.89 -26.53
CA ALA A 136 12.41 -13.86 -25.57
C ALA A 136 11.33 -14.08 -24.50
N PRO A 137 11.28 -15.22 -23.78
CA PRO A 137 10.07 -15.73 -23.14
C PRO A 137 9.50 -14.72 -22.13
N ALA A 138 8.41 -14.06 -22.51
CA ALA A 138 7.64 -13.22 -21.63
C ALA A 138 6.77 -14.11 -20.76
N VAL A 139 7.26 -14.42 -19.57
CA VAL A 139 6.37 -14.59 -18.41
C VAL A 139 5.81 -13.20 -18.10
N PRO A 140 4.48 -12.97 -18.19
CA PRO A 140 3.92 -11.67 -17.88
C PRO A 140 3.88 -11.53 -16.36
N VAL A 141 4.86 -10.82 -15.81
CA VAL A 141 4.78 -10.29 -14.44
C VAL A 141 4.03 -8.97 -14.55
N ALA A 142 2.71 -9.02 -14.36
CA ALA A 142 1.92 -7.83 -14.13
C ALA A 142 2.13 -7.32 -12.68
N GLN A 143 1.82 -6.06 -12.46
CA GLN A 143 2.20 -5.28 -11.28
C GLN A 143 1.54 -5.84 -10.00
N PRO A 144 2.27 -5.93 -8.86
CA PRO A 144 1.62 -5.97 -7.57
C PRO A 144 1.21 -4.52 -7.23
N SER A 145 -0.09 -4.24 -7.24
CA SER A 145 -0.65 -3.02 -6.68
C SER A 145 -1.96 -3.33 -5.99
N ALA A 146 -2.05 -2.86 -4.75
CA ALA A 146 -3.20 -2.73 -3.85
C ALA A 146 -3.68 -3.97 -3.03
N ALA A 147 -3.16 -4.03 -1.80
CA ALA A 147 -3.91 -4.24 -0.55
C ALA A 147 -3.01 -3.70 0.59
N ALA A 148 -3.41 -2.83 1.53
CA ALA A 148 -4.71 -2.42 2.05
C ALA A 148 -4.59 -1.07 2.79
N PRO A 149 -5.71 -0.40 3.15
CA PRO A 149 -5.72 0.91 3.81
C PRO A 149 -5.58 0.81 5.34
N ALA A 150 -4.87 1.78 5.91
CA ALA A 150 -5.05 2.25 7.28
C ALA A 150 -4.85 3.77 7.23
N ALA A 151 -5.86 4.50 7.72
CA ALA A 151 -5.99 5.95 7.65
C ALA A 151 -4.67 6.73 7.79
N ALA A 152 -4.23 7.35 6.69
CA ALA A 152 -3.32 8.49 6.65
C ALA A 152 -3.83 9.46 5.56
N PRO A 153 -3.63 10.77 5.69
CA PRO A 153 -4.15 11.76 4.74
C PRO A 153 -3.63 11.48 3.32
N GLU A 154 -4.46 11.75 2.30
CA GLU A 154 -4.28 11.40 0.87
C GLU A 154 -3.03 11.98 0.15
N ASP A 155 -2.02 12.47 0.86
CA ASP A 155 -0.84 13.13 0.28
C ASP A 155 0.44 12.26 0.22
N ASP A 156 0.59 11.25 1.09
CA ASP A 156 1.89 10.56 1.31
C ASP A 156 2.28 9.53 0.23
N SER A 157 1.32 8.79 -0.33
CA SER A 157 1.59 7.79 -1.39
C SER A 157 2.00 8.47 -2.71
N SER A 158 1.46 9.66 -2.98
CA SER A 158 1.78 10.45 -4.16
C SER A 158 3.20 11.04 -4.12
N LEU A 159 3.69 11.41 -2.93
CA LEU A 159 5.03 11.97 -2.72
C LEU A 159 6.12 10.90 -2.84
N ALA A 160 5.89 9.71 -2.28
CA ALA A 160 6.79 8.58 -2.47
C ALA A 160 6.87 8.24 -3.97
N GLN A 161 5.74 8.03 -4.64
CA GLN A 161 5.71 7.69 -6.07
C GLN A 161 6.40 8.75 -6.95
N ARG A 162 6.16 10.05 -6.70
CA ARG A 162 6.82 11.17 -7.40
C ARG A 162 8.32 11.26 -7.13
N THR A 163 8.76 10.93 -5.91
CA THR A 163 10.18 10.94 -5.54
C THR A 163 10.92 9.74 -6.13
N LEU A 164 10.28 8.57 -6.16
CA LEU A 164 10.81 7.36 -6.78
C LEU A 164 10.89 7.48 -8.33
N GLN A 165 9.98 8.23 -8.96
CA GLN A 165 10.05 8.56 -10.39
C GLN A 165 11.18 9.55 -10.75
N SER A 166 11.81 10.21 -9.77
CA SER A 166 12.87 11.19 -10.04
C SER A 166 14.21 10.56 -10.46
N GLY A 167 14.35 9.23 -10.41
CA GLY A 167 15.52 8.46 -10.85
C GLY A 167 16.81 8.70 -10.05
N SER A 168 16.79 9.62 -9.08
CA SER A 168 17.97 10.03 -8.32
C SER A 168 18.04 9.25 -7.02
N ALA A 169 19.00 8.31 -6.94
CA ALA A 169 19.23 7.49 -5.74
C ALA A 169 19.28 8.35 -4.47
N TRP A 170 20.05 9.44 -4.45
CA TRP A 170 20.14 10.35 -3.30
C TRP A 170 18.78 10.84 -2.77
N ARG A 171 17.86 11.25 -3.65
CA ARG A 171 16.52 11.74 -3.27
C ARG A 171 15.64 10.63 -2.68
N ILE A 172 15.73 9.43 -3.23
CA ILE A 172 15.01 8.25 -2.74
C ILE A 172 15.44 7.94 -1.30
N GLY A 173 16.74 7.96 -1.01
CA GLY A 173 17.22 7.62 0.33
C GLY A 173 16.94 8.70 1.35
N LEU A 174 16.96 9.97 0.95
CA LEU A 174 16.58 11.05 1.85
C LEU A 174 15.09 10.97 2.22
N ALA A 175 14.22 10.64 1.25
CA ALA A 175 12.81 10.39 1.52
C ALA A 175 12.61 9.16 2.43
N PHE A 176 13.27 8.04 2.14
CA PHE A 176 13.18 6.82 2.96
C PHE A 176 13.76 7.01 4.37
N LEU A 177 14.80 7.83 4.51
CA LEU A 177 15.34 8.23 5.80
C LEU A 177 14.35 9.09 6.59
N ALA A 178 13.65 10.02 5.92
CA ALA A 178 12.58 10.81 6.54
C ALA A 178 11.40 9.91 6.97
N PHE A 179 10.98 8.96 6.13
CA PHE A 179 9.98 7.95 6.51
C PHE A 179 10.46 7.10 7.69
N GLY A 180 11.72 6.66 7.70
CA GLY A 180 12.31 5.94 8.83
C GLY A 180 12.28 6.75 10.13
N LEU A 181 12.57 8.05 10.05
CA LEU A 181 12.47 8.95 11.20
C LEU A 181 11.03 9.07 11.72
N LEU A 182 10.07 9.20 10.81
CA LEU A 182 8.64 9.25 11.14
C LEU A 182 8.17 7.95 11.80
N LEU A 183 8.64 6.81 11.29
CA LEU A 183 8.36 5.47 11.82
C LEU A 183 9.00 5.22 13.18
N SER A 184 10.04 5.97 13.57
CA SER A 184 10.61 5.87 14.92
C SER A 184 9.61 6.30 16.01
N PHE A 185 8.61 7.11 15.65
CA PHE A 185 7.51 7.49 16.55
C PHE A 185 6.40 6.42 16.63
N THR A 186 6.57 5.28 15.96
CA THR A 186 5.61 4.18 16.04
C THR A 186 5.64 3.49 17.40
N PRO A 187 4.51 2.92 17.81
CA PRO A 187 4.41 2.19 19.08
C PRO A 187 5.33 1.00 19.24
N CYS A 188 5.89 0.46 18.15
CA CYS A 188 6.75 -0.73 18.20
C CYS A 188 8.22 -0.40 18.45
N VAL A 189 8.68 0.82 18.14
CA VAL A 189 10.08 1.25 18.31
C VAL A 189 10.30 1.96 19.64
N LEU A 190 9.31 2.75 20.07
CA LEU A 190 9.36 3.52 21.31
C LEU A 190 9.65 2.69 22.59
N PRO A 191 9.13 1.46 22.76
CA PRO A 191 9.44 0.58 23.89
C PRO A 191 10.91 0.12 23.96
N MET A 192 11.66 0.23 22.86
CA MET A 192 13.09 -0.13 22.84
C MET A 192 13.98 0.97 23.43
N VAL A 193 13.51 2.22 23.49
CA VAL A 193 14.26 3.34 24.10
C VAL A 193 14.53 3.09 25.60
N PRO A 194 13.53 2.71 26.43
CA PRO A 194 13.78 2.31 27.82
C PRO A 194 14.72 1.11 27.96
N ILE A 195 14.65 0.12 27.06
CA ILE A 195 15.50 -1.07 27.11
C ILE A 195 16.96 -0.68 26.88
N LEU A 196 17.25 0.05 25.80
CA LEU A 196 18.58 0.58 25.52
C LEU A 196 19.06 1.51 26.65
N SER A 197 18.19 2.38 27.16
CA SER A 197 18.53 3.25 28.29
C SER A 197 18.88 2.45 29.54
N SER A 198 18.18 1.36 29.86
CA SER A 198 18.48 0.50 31.01
C SER A 198 19.79 -0.28 30.84
N ILE A 199 20.11 -0.72 29.63
CA ILE A 199 21.37 -1.40 29.29
C ILE A 199 22.55 -0.42 29.37
N ILE A 200 22.36 0.82 28.92
CA ILE A 200 23.40 1.86 28.92
C ILE A 200 23.59 2.46 30.32
N VAL A 201 22.51 2.71 31.08
CA VAL A 201 22.56 3.33 32.41
C VAL A 201 22.88 2.32 33.53
N GLY A 202 22.56 1.04 33.33
CA GLY A 202 22.87 -0.04 34.28
C GLY A 202 24.37 -0.34 34.45
N GLU A 203 25.24 0.23 33.61
CA GLU A 203 26.71 -0.01 33.64
C GLU A 203 27.52 1.00 34.47
N GLY A 204 26.91 1.92 35.21
CA GLY A 204 27.65 2.94 35.97
C GLY A 204 28.17 4.09 35.08
N ALA A 205 29.31 4.71 35.42
CA ALA A 205 29.81 5.92 34.74
C ALA A 205 30.27 5.65 33.30
N VAL A 206 29.32 5.60 32.35
CA VAL A 206 29.59 5.34 30.93
C VAL A 206 30.08 6.62 30.25
N SER A 207 31.17 6.54 29.50
CA SER A 207 31.63 7.63 28.63
C SER A 207 30.73 7.78 27.39
N ARG A 208 30.46 9.02 26.96
CA ARG A 208 29.58 9.33 25.80
C ARG A 208 29.93 8.54 24.53
N GLY A 209 31.21 8.25 24.30
CA GLY A 209 31.67 7.48 23.14
C GLY A 209 31.34 5.98 23.19
N ARG A 210 31.25 5.39 24.39
CA ARG A 210 30.87 3.98 24.54
C ARG A 210 29.37 3.76 24.35
N GLY A 211 28.54 4.70 24.80
CA GLY A 211 27.09 4.69 24.52
C GLY A 211 26.80 4.80 23.02
N PHE A 212 27.51 5.69 22.31
CA PHE A 212 27.39 5.84 20.86
C PHE A 212 27.81 4.57 20.09
N THR A 213 28.93 3.95 20.45
CA THR A 213 29.40 2.74 19.75
C THR A 213 28.49 1.53 19.97
N LEU A 214 27.88 1.38 21.15
CA LEU A 214 26.88 0.34 21.40
C LEU A 214 25.59 0.59 20.60
N ALA A 215 25.10 1.82 20.56
CA ALA A 215 23.93 2.20 19.76
C ALA A 215 24.18 2.04 18.25
N LEU A 216 25.41 2.30 17.79
CA LEU A 216 25.82 2.06 16.41
C LEU A 216 25.83 0.57 16.06
N ALA A 217 26.39 -0.29 16.94
CA ALA A 217 26.37 -1.73 16.75
C ALA A 217 24.93 -2.30 16.72
N TYR A 218 24.05 -1.80 17.59
CA TYR A 218 22.63 -2.14 17.58
C TYR A 218 21.95 -1.75 16.25
N SER A 219 22.16 -0.51 15.80
CA SER A 219 21.61 0.03 14.54
C SER A 219 22.08 -0.78 13.33
N LEU A 220 23.36 -1.16 13.29
CA LEU A 220 23.95 -1.89 12.18
C LEU A 220 23.39 -3.32 12.08
N GLY A 221 23.08 -3.96 13.21
CA GLY A 221 22.38 -5.24 13.26
C GLY A 221 20.96 -5.16 12.71
N MET A 222 20.19 -4.16 13.14
CA MET A 222 18.84 -3.90 12.61
C MET A 222 18.86 -3.64 11.10
N ALA A 223 19.76 -2.76 10.64
CA ALA A 223 19.85 -2.37 9.24
C ALA A 223 20.23 -3.54 8.33
N LEU A 224 21.15 -4.41 8.75
CA LEU A 224 21.52 -5.60 8.00
C LEU A 224 20.36 -6.60 7.88
N VAL A 225 19.63 -6.84 8.97
CA VAL A 225 18.50 -7.78 8.94
C VAL A 225 17.36 -7.25 8.08
N TYR A 226 16.98 -5.97 8.19
CA TYR A 226 15.94 -5.40 7.33
C TYR A 226 16.34 -5.33 5.86
N THR A 227 17.59 -4.98 5.58
CA THR A 227 18.06 -4.96 4.19
C THR A 227 18.09 -6.36 3.61
N SER A 228 18.60 -7.35 4.36
CA SER A 228 18.67 -8.74 3.88
C SER A 228 17.30 -9.38 3.73
N LEU A 229 16.40 -9.23 4.71
CA LEU A 229 15.03 -9.73 4.61
C LEU A 229 14.24 -9.02 3.52
N GLY A 230 14.40 -7.70 3.35
CA GLY A 230 13.73 -6.94 2.30
C GLY A 230 14.23 -7.32 0.90
N VAL A 231 15.54 -7.50 0.71
CA VAL A 231 16.09 -7.98 -0.56
C VAL A 231 15.65 -9.43 -0.83
N ALA A 232 15.70 -10.31 0.17
CA ALA A 232 15.24 -11.68 0.04
C ALA A 232 13.74 -11.75 -0.30
N ALA A 233 12.91 -10.92 0.34
CA ALA A 233 11.49 -10.80 0.05
C ALA A 233 11.21 -10.28 -1.37
N GLY A 234 11.96 -9.25 -1.80
CA GLY A 234 11.84 -8.70 -3.16
C GLY A 234 12.24 -9.70 -4.25
N LEU A 235 13.20 -10.57 -3.96
CA LEU A 235 13.63 -11.66 -4.85
C LEU A 235 12.70 -12.89 -4.80
N ALA A 236 12.08 -13.16 -3.66
CA ALA A 236 11.19 -14.31 -3.45
C ALA A 236 9.80 -14.14 -4.09
N GLY A 237 9.39 -12.92 -4.41
CA GLY A 237 8.15 -12.64 -5.14
C GLY A 237 6.86 -13.02 -4.41
N GLU A 238 5.80 -13.29 -5.18
CA GLU A 238 4.38 -13.43 -4.78
C GLU A 238 4.10 -14.37 -3.60
N GLY A 239 4.98 -15.35 -3.34
CA GLY A 239 4.75 -16.37 -2.32
C GLY A 239 4.93 -15.90 -0.88
N LEU A 240 5.79 -14.90 -0.63
CA LEU A 240 6.13 -14.52 0.75
C LEU A 240 5.01 -13.72 1.42
N ALA A 241 4.36 -12.81 0.70
CA ALA A 241 3.26 -12.01 1.22
C ALA A 241 2.06 -12.91 1.60
N GLY A 242 1.67 -13.83 0.72
CA GLY A 242 0.60 -14.79 0.98
C GLY A 242 0.94 -15.80 2.09
N ALA A 243 2.24 -16.13 2.28
CA ALA A 243 2.67 -16.98 3.39
C ALA A 243 2.61 -16.26 4.74
N LEU A 244 2.97 -14.97 4.77
CA LEU A 244 2.91 -14.14 5.98
C LEU A 244 1.48 -13.80 6.39
N GLN A 245 0.54 -13.74 5.44
CA GLN A 245 -0.88 -13.48 5.69
C GLN A 245 -1.67 -14.71 6.15
N LYS A 246 -1.03 -15.88 6.35
CA LYS A 246 -1.74 -17.05 6.88
C LYS A 246 -2.30 -16.74 8.28
N PRO A 247 -3.55 -17.16 8.57
CA PRO A 247 -4.22 -16.94 9.85
C PRO A 247 -3.35 -17.29 11.07
N TRP A 248 -2.65 -18.43 11.01
CA TRP A 248 -1.80 -18.90 12.09
C TRP A 248 -0.57 -18.01 12.31
N VAL A 249 0.03 -17.46 11.23
CA VAL A 249 1.18 -16.56 11.33
C VAL A 249 0.76 -15.25 11.98
N LEU A 250 -0.32 -14.62 11.50
CA LEU A 250 -0.89 -13.41 12.13
C LEU A 250 -1.22 -13.64 13.60
N LEU A 251 -1.83 -14.79 13.94
CA LEU A 251 -2.19 -15.13 15.32
C LEU A 251 -0.95 -15.33 16.21
N THR A 252 0.12 -15.95 15.69
CA THR A 252 1.39 -16.07 16.45
C THR A 252 2.05 -14.72 16.71
N PHE A 253 2.07 -13.82 15.72
CA PHE A 253 2.60 -12.47 15.92
C PHE A 253 1.73 -11.62 16.84
N GLY A 254 0.40 -11.71 16.72
CA GLY A 254 -0.53 -11.06 17.65
C GLY A 254 -0.35 -11.56 19.09
N ALA A 255 -0.22 -12.88 19.29
CA ALA A 255 0.06 -13.47 20.60
C ALA A 255 1.42 -13.02 21.17
N LEU A 256 2.45 -12.92 20.32
CA LEU A 256 3.75 -12.39 20.71
C LEU A 256 3.66 -10.93 21.19
N LEU A 257 2.92 -10.07 20.47
CA LEU A 257 2.72 -8.67 20.86
C LEU A 257 1.94 -8.55 22.19
N VAL A 258 0.91 -9.37 22.38
CA VAL A 258 0.18 -9.44 23.67
C VAL A 258 1.10 -9.92 24.79
N GLY A 259 1.94 -10.92 24.55
CA GLY A 259 2.94 -11.40 25.51
C GLY A 259 3.93 -10.30 25.92
N LEU A 260 4.41 -9.50 24.95
CA LEU A 260 5.28 -8.35 25.23
C LEU A 260 4.55 -7.25 26.01
N ALA A 261 3.28 -6.99 25.70
CA ALA A 261 2.46 -6.03 26.45
C ALA A 261 2.27 -6.46 27.91
N LEU A 262 2.04 -7.75 28.18
CA LEU A 262 1.94 -8.31 29.53
C LEU A 262 3.25 -8.15 30.33
N SER A 263 4.41 -8.24 29.66
CA SER A 263 5.72 -7.94 30.26
C SER A 263 5.84 -6.46 30.66
N MET A 264 5.32 -5.54 29.82
CA MET A 264 5.30 -4.10 30.14
C MET A 264 4.36 -3.74 31.30
N PHE A 265 3.31 -4.53 31.54
CA PHE A 265 2.46 -4.41 32.73
C PHE A 265 3.08 -5.00 34.00
N ASP A 266 4.32 -5.50 33.93
CA ASP A 266 5.02 -6.19 35.03
C ASP A 266 4.22 -7.40 35.58
N VAL A 267 3.29 -7.97 34.80
CA VAL A 267 2.53 -9.20 35.15
C VAL A 267 3.45 -10.42 35.17
N TYR A 268 4.40 -10.44 34.23
CA TYR A 268 5.51 -11.39 34.17
C TYR A 268 6.79 -10.60 33.88
N GLN A 269 7.76 -10.61 34.77
CA GLN A 269 9.10 -10.15 34.41
C GLN A 269 9.81 -11.27 33.65
N LEU A 270 10.17 -11.04 32.39
CA LEU A 270 11.15 -11.85 31.67
C LEU A 270 12.53 -11.63 32.31
N GLN A 271 12.73 -12.11 33.54
CA GLN A 271 14.06 -12.28 34.08
C GLN A 271 14.63 -13.57 33.48
N LEU A 272 15.71 -13.42 32.71
CA LEU A 272 16.52 -14.57 32.29
C LEU A 272 16.88 -15.37 33.56
N PRO A 273 16.71 -16.71 33.56
CA PRO A 273 17.08 -17.53 34.70
C PRO A 273 18.51 -17.18 35.12
N SER A 274 18.72 -16.92 36.41
CA SER A 274 19.99 -16.41 36.93
C SER A 274 21.20 -17.25 36.53
N GLY A 275 21.01 -18.55 36.27
CA GLY A 275 22.05 -19.45 35.74
C GLY A 275 22.40 -19.25 34.25
N LEU A 276 21.46 -18.85 33.39
CA LEU A 276 21.79 -18.44 32.01
C LEU A 276 22.37 -17.04 32.00
N GLN A 277 21.83 -16.15 32.83
CA GLN A 277 22.30 -14.77 32.93
C GLN A 277 23.73 -14.71 33.46
N SER A 278 24.10 -15.52 34.47
CA SER A 278 25.48 -15.61 34.97
C SER A 278 26.43 -16.20 33.94
N ARG A 279 26.03 -17.25 33.20
CA ARG A 279 26.87 -17.87 32.16
C ARG A 279 27.05 -16.99 30.92
N LEU A 280 26.01 -16.29 30.48
CA LEU A 280 26.16 -15.28 29.42
C LEU A 280 27.03 -14.11 29.90
N SER A 281 26.88 -13.69 31.16
CA SER A 281 27.68 -12.59 31.72
C SER A 281 29.15 -12.97 31.89
N GLU A 282 29.47 -14.19 32.36
CA GLU A 282 30.84 -14.72 32.42
C GLU A 282 31.46 -14.81 31.02
N THR A 283 30.75 -15.42 30.06
CA THR A 283 31.23 -15.57 28.67
C THR A 283 31.37 -14.20 27.98
N SER A 284 30.51 -13.24 28.32
CA SER A 284 30.54 -11.89 27.76
C SER A 284 31.51 -10.94 28.48
N SER A 285 31.95 -11.26 29.70
CA SER A 285 32.93 -10.49 30.47
C SER A 285 34.37 -10.86 30.15
N GLY A 286 34.63 -12.08 29.66
CA GLY A 286 35.95 -12.52 29.21
C GLY A 286 36.37 -12.01 27.82
N MET A 287 35.45 -11.45 27.03
CA MET A 287 35.72 -10.88 25.71
C MET A 287 35.46 -9.38 25.71
N SER A 288 36.52 -8.58 25.51
CA SER A 288 36.43 -7.12 25.29
C SER A 288 35.52 -6.73 24.11
N GLY A 289 35.20 -7.66 23.19
CA GLY A 289 34.26 -7.51 22.08
C GLY A 289 32.89 -8.23 22.22
N GLY A 290 32.70 -9.09 23.22
CA GLY A 290 31.53 -9.99 23.31
C GLY A 290 30.20 -9.26 23.50
N ARG A 291 30.23 -8.10 24.14
CA ARG A 291 29.07 -7.22 24.32
C ARG A 291 28.60 -6.54 23.04
N PHE A 292 29.51 -6.19 22.11
CA PHE A 292 29.11 -5.63 20.83
C PHE A 292 28.39 -6.68 19.98
N ALA A 293 28.88 -7.93 20.02
CA ALA A 293 28.18 -9.06 19.40
C ALA A 293 26.80 -9.30 20.04
N GLY A 294 26.69 -9.25 21.38
CA GLY A 294 25.41 -9.39 22.07
C GLY A 294 24.38 -8.29 21.72
N VAL A 295 24.82 -7.04 21.66
CA VAL A 295 23.96 -5.90 21.27
C VAL A 295 23.58 -5.94 19.78
N PHE A 296 24.50 -6.37 18.92
CA PHE A 296 24.23 -6.59 17.49
C PHE A 296 23.17 -7.69 17.27
N VAL A 297 23.29 -8.82 17.97
CA VAL A 297 22.32 -9.93 17.89
C VAL A 297 20.96 -9.52 18.45
N MET A 298 20.92 -8.76 19.54
CA MET A 298 19.67 -8.20 20.05
C MET A 298 19.02 -7.25 19.05
N GLY A 299 19.80 -6.40 18.36
CA GLY A 299 19.29 -5.58 17.26
C GLY A 299 18.71 -6.41 16.11
N ALA A 300 19.38 -7.50 15.72
CA ALA A 300 18.89 -8.43 14.70
C ALA A 300 17.55 -9.09 15.09
N LEU A 301 17.40 -9.52 16.34
CA LEU A 301 16.15 -10.10 16.86
C LEU A 301 15.03 -9.07 16.94
N SER A 302 15.34 -7.85 17.39
CA SER A 302 14.37 -6.75 17.44
C SER A 302 13.83 -6.40 16.06
N ALA A 303 14.66 -6.43 15.01
CA ALA A 303 14.20 -6.21 13.64
C ALA A 303 13.11 -7.22 13.24
N LEU A 304 13.28 -8.51 13.54
CA LEU A 304 12.24 -9.53 13.26
C LEU A 304 10.91 -9.22 13.97
N ILE A 305 10.98 -8.78 15.23
CA ILE A 305 9.78 -8.49 16.05
C ILE A 305 9.06 -7.24 15.55
N VAL A 306 9.81 -6.22 15.12
CA VAL A 306 9.27 -4.94 14.64
C VAL A 306 8.76 -5.04 13.19
N GLY A 307 9.13 -6.08 12.45
CA GLY A 307 8.74 -6.34 11.05
C GLY A 307 7.26 -6.11 10.73
N PRO A 308 6.30 -6.64 11.52
CA PRO A 308 4.87 -6.45 11.25
C PRO A 308 4.43 -4.97 11.30
N CYS A 309 5.06 -4.16 12.15
CA CYS A 309 4.73 -2.73 12.28
C CYS A 309 5.31 -1.86 11.15
N VAL A 310 6.26 -2.39 10.39
CA VAL A 310 6.96 -1.69 9.29
C VAL A 310 6.55 -2.27 7.93
N ALA A 311 5.57 -3.18 7.91
CA ALA A 311 5.12 -3.87 6.71
C ALA A 311 4.67 -2.90 5.59
N GLY A 312 3.99 -1.80 5.93
CA GLY A 312 3.50 -0.82 4.95
C GLY A 312 4.63 -0.12 4.16
N PRO A 313 5.56 0.59 4.82
CA PRO A 313 6.72 1.19 4.15
C PRO A 313 7.59 0.16 3.42
N LEU A 314 7.78 -1.03 4.01
CA LEU A 314 8.51 -2.12 3.37
C LEU A 314 7.82 -2.57 2.08
N ALA A 315 6.49 -2.66 2.04
CA ALA A 315 5.76 -3.03 0.84
C ALA A 315 6.02 -2.04 -0.30
N GLY A 316 5.99 -0.72 -0.06
CA GLY A 316 6.32 0.29 -1.06
C GLY A 316 7.75 0.13 -1.62
N ALA A 317 8.73 -0.19 -0.77
CA ALA A 317 10.10 -0.49 -1.17
C ALA A 317 10.19 -1.76 -2.03
N LEU A 318 9.48 -2.81 -1.62
CA LEU A 318 9.43 -4.11 -2.31
C LEU A 318 8.77 -3.98 -3.68
N LEU A 319 7.69 -3.20 -3.80
CA LEU A 319 7.05 -2.90 -5.08
C LEU A 319 8.01 -2.21 -6.04
N TYR A 320 8.78 -1.24 -5.56
CA TYR A 320 9.79 -0.58 -6.39
C TYR A 320 10.90 -1.54 -6.84
N ILE A 321 11.40 -2.42 -5.94
CA ILE A 321 12.39 -3.44 -6.28
C ILE A 321 11.84 -4.42 -7.33
N SER A 322 10.59 -4.85 -7.15
CA SER A 322 9.92 -5.79 -8.05
C SER A 322 9.70 -5.19 -9.44
N GLN A 323 9.37 -3.91 -9.54
CA GLN A 323 9.14 -3.23 -10.82
C GLN A 323 10.44 -2.86 -11.54
N THR A 324 11.47 -2.42 -10.81
CA THR A 324 12.73 -1.93 -11.40
C THR A 324 13.81 -3.00 -11.54
N ARG A 325 13.67 -4.17 -10.88
CA ARG A 325 14.70 -5.21 -10.70
C ARG A 325 16.05 -4.67 -10.18
N ASN A 326 16.12 -3.43 -9.70
CA ASN A 326 17.37 -2.81 -9.26
C ASN A 326 17.56 -3.01 -7.75
N VAL A 327 18.10 -4.20 -7.41
CA VAL A 327 18.38 -4.65 -6.05
C VAL A 327 19.27 -3.67 -5.27
N TRP A 328 20.22 -3.02 -5.96
CA TRP A 328 21.15 -2.07 -5.33
C TRP A 328 20.44 -0.83 -4.79
N THR A 329 19.56 -0.22 -5.60
CA THR A 329 18.79 0.96 -5.18
C THR A 329 17.76 0.65 -4.10
N GLY A 330 17.11 -0.51 -4.18
CA GLY A 330 16.18 -0.96 -3.15
C GLY A 330 16.85 -1.31 -1.82
N GLY A 331 17.98 -2.00 -1.89
CA GLY A 331 18.79 -2.31 -0.69
C GLY A 331 19.28 -1.04 0.00
N TRP A 332 19.73 -0.04 -0.76
CA TRP A 332 20.16 1.24 -0.19
C TRP A 332 18.98 2.07 0.37
N ALA A 333 17.79 1.99 -0.24
CA ALA A 333 16.57 2.61 0.31
C ALA A 333 16.15 1.96 1.65
N LEU A 334 16.15 0.62 1.72
CA LEU A 334 15.87 -0.15 2.94
C LEU A 334 16.89 0.17 4.06
N PHE A 335 18.17 0.26 3.70
CA PHE A 335 19.23 0.64 4.62
C PHE A 335 19.03 2.08 5.13
N SER A 336 18.68 3.02 4.26
CA SER A 336 18.43 4.43 4.62
C SER A 336 17.22 4.57 5.56
N MET A 337 16.18 3.76 5.36
CA MET A 337 15.02 3.71 6.26
C MET A 337 15.40 3.19 7.64
N ALA A 338 16.13 2.07 7.71
CA ALA A 338 16.62 1.52 8.97
C ALA A 338 17.55 2.50 9.70
N ALA A 339 18.42 3.21 8.95
CA ALA A 339 19.26 4.27 9.49
C ALA A 339 18.42 5.42 10.07
N GLY A 340 17.36 5.84 9.38
CA GLY A 340 16.43 6.88 9.85
C GLY A 340 15.75 6.52 11.17
N MET A 341 15.29 5.28 11.33
CA MET A 341 14.69 4.78 12.58
C MET A 341 15.68 4.80 13.76
N SER A 342 16.97 4.61 13.48
CA SER A 342 18.04 4.60 14.49
C SER A 342 18.52 5.99 14.92
N VAL A 343 18.18 7.05 14.18
CA VAL A 343 18.62 8.43 14.52
C VAL A 343 18.15 8.83 15.93
N PRO A 344 16.87 8.66 16.33
CA PRO A 344 16.43 8.95 17.70
C PRO A 344 17.11 8.06 18.75
N LEU A 345 17.41 6.80 18.43
CA LEU A 345 18.11 5.87 19.34
C LEU A 345 19.58 6.28 19.55
N LEU A 346 20.26 6.75 18.51
CA LEU A 346 21.62 7.28 18.60
C LEU A 346 21.65 8.59 19.40
N LEU A 347 20.70 9.51 19.15
CA LEU A 347 20.55 10.76 19.90
C LEU A 347 20.30 10.50 21.39
N THR A 348 19.41 9.56 21.72
CA THR A 348 19.15 9.17 23.11
C THR A 348 20.35 8.47 23.75
N GLY A 349 21.09 7.63 23.01
CA GLY A 349 22.33 7.00 23.48
C GLY A 349 23.46 7.99 23.78
N VAL A 350 23.60 9.06 22.99
CA VAL A 350 24.56 10.16 23.24
C VAL A 350 24.14 11.03 24.42
N SER A 351 22.82 11.16 24.64
CA SER A 351 22.21 11.99 25.69
C SER A 351 21.94 11.26 27.00
N ALA A 352 22.12 9.93 27.02
CA ALA A 352 21.94 9.05 28.17
C ALA A 352 23.01 9.34 29.23
N GLY A 353 22.74 10.35 30.04
CA GLY A 353 23.62 10.82 31.11
C GLY A 353 23.36 12.28 31.50
N SER A 354 22.83 13.12 30.60
CA SER A 354 22.55 14.53 30.91
C SER A 354 21.08 14.94 30.78
N LEU A 355 20.27 14.23 29.97
CA LEU A 355 18.90 14.66 29.64
C LEU A 355 17.79 13.74 30.17
N LEU A 356 18.10 12.48 30.49
CA LEU A 356 17.09 11.50 30.90
C LEU A 356 16.96 11.48 32.43
N PRO A 357 15.78 11.80 33.00
CA PRO A 357 15.54 11.69 34.44
C PRO A 357 15.71 10.23 34.87
N ARG A 358 16.19 10.01 36.10
CA ARG A 358 16.29 8.67 36.68
C ARG A 358 14.95 7.94 36.51
N ALA A 359 15.01 6.68 36.07
CA ALA A 359 13.84 5.83 35.95
C ALA A 359 13.10 5.79 37.31
N GLY A 360 11.94 6.46 37.36
CA GLY A 360 11.11 6.61 38.55
C GLY A 360 9.63 6.34 38.23
N ALA A 361 8.72 6.86 39.05
CA ALA A 361 7.28 6.62 38.92
C ALA A 361 6.67 6.99 37.55
N TRP A 362 7.26 7.97 36.84
CA TRP A 362 6.84 8.35 35.50
C TRP A 362 7.00 7.21 34.47
N MET A 363 8.03 6.37 34.61
CA MET A 363 8.29 5.23 33.73
C MET A 363 7.14 4.20 33.78
N ASN A 364 6.52 4.03 34.95
CA ASN A 364 5.38 3.12 35.09
C ASN A 364 4.15 3.62 34.33
N GLY A 365 3.93 4.94 34.27
CA GLY A 365 2.87 5.52 33.45
C GLY A 365 3.12 5.30 31.96
N VAL A 366 4.36 5.52 31.53
CA VAL A 366 4.78 5.33 30.12
C VAL A 366 4.65 3.87 29.70
N LYS A 367 5.14 2.92 30.51
CA LYS A 367 4.99 1.47 30.28
C LYS A 367 3.54 1.06 30.06
N LYS A 368 2.62 1.55 30.91
CA LYS A 368 1.19 1.24 30.81
C LYS A 368 0.59 1.74 29.50
N VAL A 369 0.87 3.00 29.11
CA VAL A 369 0.37 3.58 27.84
C VAL A 369 0.88 2.79 26.64
N PHE A 370 2.18 2.46 26.59
CA PHE A 370 2.75 1.66 25.50
C PHE A 370 2.26 0.22 25.48
N GLY A 371 2.04 -0.41 26.65
CA GLY A 371 1.44 -1.74 26.75
C GLY A 371 0.02 -1.78 26.18
N LEU A 372 -0.82 -0.79 26.49
CA LEU A 372 -2.15 -0.65 25.88
C LEU A 372 -2.05 -0.48 24.36
N LEU A 373 -1.12 0.35 23.90
CA LEU A 373 -0.94 0.62 22.47
C LEU A 373 -0.51 -0.65 21.72
N LEU A 374 0.39 -1.47 22.29
CA LEU A 374 0.79 -2.75 21.72
C LEU A 374 -0.38 -3.73 21.61
N ILE A 375 -1.30 -3.76 22.59
CA ILE A 375 -2.51 -4.57 22.52
C ILE A 375 -3.43 -4.06 21.40
N ALA A 376 -3.63 -2.75 21.26
CA ALA A 376 -4.44 -2.19 20.19
C ALA A 376 -3.92 -2.59 18.80
N VAL A 377 -2.61 -2.51 18.58
CA VAL A 377 -1.98 -2.95 17.33
C VAL A 377 -2.12 -4.46 17.14
N ALA A 378 -1.98 -5.26 18.20
CA ALA A 378 -2.17 -6.70 18.12
C ALA A 378 -3.61 -7.07 17.70
N ILE A 379 -4.62 -6.42 18.29
CA ILE A 379 -6.03 -6.62 17.91
C ILE A 379 -6.23 -6.22 16.45
N TRP A 380 -5.78 -5.03 16.07
CA TRP A 380 -5.89 -4.55 14.69
C TRP A 380 -5.25 -5.51 13.68
N MET A 381 -4.08 -6.07 14.00
CA MET A 381 -3.38 -7.00 13.10
C MET A 381 -4.07 -8.35 12.96
N VAL A 382 -4.81 -8.80 13.97
CA VAL A 382 -5.55 -10.08 13.93
C VAL A 382 -6.99 -9.88 13.43
N SER A 383 -7.47 -8.63 13.28
CA SER A 383 -8.79 -8.31 12.74
C SER A 383 -9.14 -8.99 11.40
N PRO A 384 -8.21 -9.22 10.44
CA PRO A 384 -8.55 -9.89 9.18
C PRO A 384 -8.83 -11.39 9.34
N VAL A 385 -8.43 -11.99 10.46
CA VAL A 385 -8.53 -13.44 10.72
C VAL A 385 -9.87 -13.82 11.36
N PHE A 386 -10.51 -12.89 12.06
CA PHE A 386 -11.70 -13.16 12.86
C PHE A 386 -13.00 -12.63 12.21
N PRO A 387 -14.14 -13.29 12.45
CA PRO A 387 -15.43 -12.75 12.06
C PRO A 387 -15.70 -11.44 12.84
N VAL A 388 -16.47 -10.54 12.22
CA VAL A 388 -16.74 -9.17 12.72
C VAL A 388 -17.18 -9.15 14.19
N THR A 389 -17.94 -10.14 14.65
CA THR A 389 -18.41 -10.26 16.03
C THR A 389 -17.27 -10.45 17.05
N VAL A 390 -16.22 -11.18 16.69
CA VAL A 390 -15.07 -11.44 17.56
C VAL A 390 -14.15 -10.22 17.59
N ASP A 391 -14.00 -9.52 16.46
CA ASP A 391 -13.25 -8.26 16.41
C ASP A 391 -13.91 -7.18 17.29
N MET A 392 -15.23 -7.03 17.20
CA MET A 392 -16.01 -6.15 18.09
C MET A 392 -15.86 -6.53 19.57
N ALA A 393 -15.84 -7.82 19.89
CA ALA A 393 -15.62 -8.28 21.26
C ALA A 393 -14.19 -7.97 21.76
N LEU A 394 -13.18 -8.13 20.91
CA LEU A 394 -11.78 -7.81 21.23
C LEU A 394 -11.59 -6.31 21.52
N TRP A 395 -12.15 -5.44 20.67
CA TRP A 395 -12.14 -3.99 20.89
C TRP A 395 -12.92 -3.58 22.14
N GLY A 396 -14.07 -4.21 22.40
CA GLY A 396 -14.84 -4.00 23.63
C GLY A 396 -14.08 -4.40 24.90
N ILE A 397 -13.41 -5.55 24.90
CA ILE A 397 -12.54 -6.01 26.00
C ILE A 397 -11.36 -5.05 26.19
N PHE A 398 -10.76 -4.57 25.10
CA PHE A 398 -9.68 -3.60 25.14
C PHE A 398 -10.13 -2.26 25.74
N ALA A 399 -11.29 -1.75 25.35
CA ALA A 399 -11.87 -0.53 25.89
C ALA A 399 -12.20 -0.67 27.39
N LEU A 400 -12.69 -1.83 27.83
CA LEU A 400 -12.85 -2.14 29.25
C LEU A 400 -11.52 -2.17 30.00
N LEU A 401 -10.49 -2.79 29.42
CA LEU A 401 -9.14 -2.82 29.99
C LEU A 401 -8.61 -1.38 30.15
N CYS A 402 -8.82 -0.51 29.16
CA CYS A 402 -8.50 0.91 29.23
C CYS A 402 -9.23 1.63 30.38
N ALA A 403 -10.53 1.37 30.54
CA ALA A 403 -11.34 1.96 31.61
C ALA A 403 -10.89 1.53 33.02
N VAL A 404 -10.53 0.25 33.20
CA VAL A 404 -9.98 -0.26 34.45
C VAL A 404 -8.63 0.39 34.76
N PHE A 405 -7.75 0.53 33.76
CA PHE A 405 -6.44 1.17 33.91
C PHE A 405 -6.51 2.67 34.25
N LEU A 406 -7.58 3.35 33.86
CA LEU A 406 -7.84 4.76 34.20
C LEU A 406 -8.45 4.94 35.62
N HIS A 407 -8.52 3.87 36.43
CA HIS A 407 -9.05 3.88 37.81
C HIS A 407 -10.45 4.50 37.90
N VAL A 408 -11.32 4.23 36.93
CA VAL A 408 -12.70 4.74 36.88
C VAL A 408 -13.49 4.37 38.15
N PHE A 409 -13.25 3.18 38.69
CA PHE A 409 -13.97 2.64 39.85
C PHE A 409 -13.44 3.11 41.21
N GLU A 410 -12.30 3.80 41.27
CA GLU A 410 -11.78 4.30 42.54
C GLU A 410 -12.45 5.62 42.94
N PRO A 411 -12.87 5.82 44.20
CA PRO A 411 -13.49 7.07 44.63
C PRO A 411 -12.50 8.24 44.53
N LEU A 412 -12.93 9.35 43.93
CA LEU A 412 -12.13 10.58 43.85
C LEU A 412 -11.95 11.15 45.26
N GLN A 413 -10.71 11.32 45.70
CA GLN A 413 -10.42 12.07 46.92
C GLN A 413 -10.81 13.55 46.74
N LYS A 414 -11.44 14.14 47.76
CA LYS A 414 -11.78 15.58 47.78
C LYS A 414 -10.48 16.39 47.76
N GLY A 415 -10.22 17.09 46.65
CA GLY A 415 -9.00 17.89 46.43
C GLY A 415 -8.11 17.43 45.27
N ALA A 416 -8.55 16.46 44.46
CA ALA A 416 -7.75 15.94 43.35
C ALA A 416 -7.48 16.97 42.23
N GLU A 417 -6.25 16.95 41.69
CA GLU A 417 -5.82 17.77 40.54
C GLU A 417 -6.70 17.55 39.30
N LEU A 418 -6.79 18.58 38.44
CA LEU A 418 -7.56 18.58 37.18
C LEU A 418 -7.26 17.34 36.30
N ARG A 419 -6.02 16.83 36.33
CA ARG A 419 -5.57 15.64 35.60
C ARG A 419 -6.32 14.36 36.00
N ALA A 420 -6.70 14.23 37.27
CA ALA A 420 -7.46 13.08 37.76
C ALA A 420 -8.92 13.10 37.27
N TYR A 421 -9.51 14.29 37.15
CA TYR A 421 -10.85 14.47 36.56
C TYR A 421 -10.88 14.18 35.05
N VAL A 422 -9.85 14.62 34.31
CA VAL A 422 -9.72 14.33 32.86
C VAL A 422 -9.48 12.83 32.62
N GLY A 423 -8.64 12.18 33.43
CA GLY A 423 -8.43 10.72 33.33
C GLY A 423 -9.71 9.92 33.55
N LYS A 424 -10.54 10.32 34.53
CA LYS A 424 -11.82 9.66 34.82
C LYS A 424 -12.89 9.86 33.76
N THR A 425 -13.01 11.07 33.22
CA THR A 425 -13.97 11.36 32.14
C THR A 425 -13.62 10.58 30.87
N LEU A 426 -12.34 10.52 30.52
CA LEU A 426 -11.85 9.69 29.42
C LEU A 426 -12.09 8.19 29.68
N GLY A 427 -11.81 7.71 30.90
CA GLY A 427 -12.05 6.31 31.27
C GLY A 427 -13.52 5.92 31.25
N LEU A 428 -14.43 6.82 31.67
CA LEU A 428 -15.87 6.60 31.59
C LEU A 428 -16.35 6.55 30.14
N ALA A 429 -15.80 7.39 29.25
CA ALA A 429 -16.10 7.34 27.82
C ALA A 429 -15.66 6.00 27.19
N PHE A 430 -14.46 5.50 27.53
CA PHE A 430 -14.00 4.17 27.11
C PHE A 430 -14.86 3.04 27.68
N LEU A 431 -15.30 3.15 28.94
CA LEU A 431 -16.18 2.16 29.56
C LEU A 431 -17.52 2.08 28.84
N LEU A 432 -18.12 3.24 28.53
CA LEU A 432 -19.36 3.32 27.76
C LEU A 432 -19.16 2.78 26.35
N ALA A 433 -18.10 3.17 25.65
CA ALA A 433 -17.79 2.64 24.32
C ALA A 433 -17.64 1.11 24.32
N GLY A 434 -16.88 0.55 25.26
CA GLY A 434 -16.70 -0.90 25.39
C GLY A 434 -17.99 -1.64 25.73
N LEU A 435 -18.85 -1.07 26.60
CA LEU A 435 -20.16 -1.64 26.90
C LEU A 435 -21.07 -1.63 25.66
N PHE A 436 -21.07 -0.54 24.90
CA PHE A 436 -21.86 -0.42 23.67
C PHE A 436 -21.40 -1.41 22.59
N GLU A 437 -20.09 -1.59 22.39
CA GLU A 437 -19.54 -2.60 21.47
C GLU A 437 -19.87 -4.03 21.90
N LEU A 438 -19.74 -4.35 23.19
CA LEU A 438 -20.09 -5.68 23.72
C LEU A 438 -21.59 -5.98 23.59
N THR A 439 -22.44 -4.96 23.82
CA THR A 439 -23.89 -5.10 23.65
C THR A 439 -24.24 -5.26 22.16
N GLY A 440 -23.54 -4.58 21.25
CA GLY A 440 -23.65 -4.75 19.80
C GLY A 440 -23.18 -6.14 19.32
N ALA A 441 -22.08 -6.65 19.86
CA ALA A 441 -21.57 -7.99 19.56
C ALA A 441 -22.54 -9.09 20.04
N ALA A 442 -23.12 -8.93 21.23
CA ALA A 442 -24.11 -9.87 21.79
C ALA A 442 -25.44 -9.86 21.03
N SER A 443 -25.77 -8.77 20.34
CA SER A 443 -26.98 -8.61 19.54
C SER A 443 -26.78 -8.88 18.04
N ALA A 444 -25.63 -9.47 17.66
CA ALA A 444 -25.26 -9.79 16.29
C ALA A 444 -25.21 -8.56 15.35
N GLY A 445 -24.83 -7.39 15.87
CA GLY A 445 -24.54 -6.20 15.09
C GLY A 445 -23.41 -6.48 14.08
N ARG A 446 -23.61 -6.04 12.83
CA ARG A 446 -22.65 -6.24 11.74
C ARG A 446 -21.61 -5.12 11.62
N ASP A 447 -21.57 -4.19 12.58
CA ASP A 447 -20.87 -2.92 12.42
C ASP A 447 -20.20 -2.40 13.71
N VAL A 448 -18.87 -2.31 13.68
CA VAL A 448 -18.01 -1.74 14.74
C VAL A 448 -18.35 -0.26 15.02
N LEU A 449 -18.65 0.51 13.96
CA LEU A 449 -18.95 1.94 14.04
C LEU A 449 -20.43 2.26 14.38
N GLN A 450 -21.33 1.28 14.28
CA GLN A 450 -22.75 1.42 14.64
C GLN A 450 -23.26 0.17 15.38
N PRO A 451 -22.76 -0.09 16.60
CA PRO A 451 -23.09 -1.31 17.34
C PRO A 451 -24.60 -1.47 17.62
N LEU A 452 -25.35 -0.36 17.63
CA LEU A 452 -26.79 -0.30 17.87
C LEU A 452 -27.62 0.13 16.65
N GLY A 453 -27.04 0.17 15.44
CA GLY A 453 -27.79 0.56 14.23
C GLY A 453 -29.03 -0.31 13.98
N HIS A 454 -28.96 -1.58 14.40
CA HIS A 454 -30.07 -2.54 14.33
C HIS A 454 -31.15 -2.34 15.43
N LEU A 455 -30.88 -1.52 16.44
CA LEU A 455 -31.76 -1.24 17.59
C LEU A 455 -32.37 0.16 17.55
N SER A 456 -32.20 0.94 16.47
CA SER A 456 -32.86 2.25 16.36
C SER A 456 -34.38 2.08 16.42
N ILE A 457 -34.96 2.73 17.43
CA ILE A 457 -36.31 2.53 17.96
C ILE A 457 -37.37 3.12 17.02
N ALA A 458 -38.34 2.28 16.64
CA ALA A 458 -39.73 2.61 16.31
C ALA A 458 -40.00 3.78 15.34
N ARG A 459 -39.86 3.52 14.03
CA ARG A 459 -40.91 3.94 13.09
C ARG A 459 -41.67 2.68 12.71
N THR A 460 -42.93 2.60 13.11
CA THR A 460 -43.92 1.63 12.66
C THR A 460 -44.18 1.83 11.17
N ASP A 461 -43.18 1.53 10.35
CA ASP A 461 -43.43 1.00 9.02
C ASP A 461 -43.38 -0.51 9.18
N LYS A 462 -44.58 -1.09 9.13
CA LYS A 462 -44.86 -2.49 8.81
C LYS A 462 -43.69 -3.08 8.02
N PRO A 463 -43.23 -4.32 8.30
CA PRO A 463 -42.27 -4.98 7.43
C PRO A 463 -42.98 -5.26 6.10
N ALA A 464 -43.04 -4.25 5.23
CA ALA A 464 -42.85 -4.51 3.84
C ALA A 464 -41.49 -5.21 3.80
N ALA A 465 -41.48 -6.41 3.24
CA ALA A 465 -40.30 -6.93 2.60
C ALA A 465 -39.83 -5.85 1.61
N GLY A 466 -39.06 -4.89 2.13
CA GLY A 466 -38.27 -3.98 1.36
C GLY A 466 -37.20 -4.86 0.78
N ASP A 467 -37.44 -5.30 -0.44
CA ASP A 467 -36.45 -5.77 -1.40
C ASP A 467 -35.40 -4.66 -1.59
N GLY A 468 -34.60 -4.40 -0.54
CA GLY A 468 -33.25 -3.90 -0.72
C GLY A 468 -32.54 -5.03 -1.43
N GLY A 469 -32.64 -5.04 -2.76
CA GLY A 469 -32.30 -6.18 -3.58
C GLY A 469 -30.87 -6.63 -3.29
N ASP A 470 -30.75 -7.67 -2.46
CA ASP A 470 -29.48 -8.27 -2.13
C ASP A 470 -28.85 -8.75 -3.44
N VAL A 471 -27.75 -8.09 -3.81
CA VAL A 471 -26.87 -8.49 -4.90
C VAL A 471 -26.29 -9.85 -4.51
N ARG A 472 -26.94 -10.94 -4.94
CA ARG A 472 -26.55 -12.31 -4.57
C ARG A 472 -25.49 -12.85 -5.51
N PHE A 473 -24.28 -12.99 -5.02
CA PHE A 473 -23.19 -13.67 -5.71
C PHE A 473 -23.32 -15.19 -5.59
N SER A 474 -23.20 -15.90 -6.73
CA SER A 474 -23.05 -17.35 -6.73
C SER A 474 -21.56 -17.70 -6.63
N ARG A 475 -21.18 -18.43 -5.57
CA ARG A 475 -19.78 -18.82 -5.37
C ARG A 475 -19.38 -20.01 -6.23
N ILE A 476 -18.19 -19.97 -6.80
CA ILE A 476 -17.53 -21.08 -7.50
C ILE A 476 -16.12 -21.29 -6.95
N LYS A 477 -15.56 -22.49 -7.14
CA LYS A 477 -14.21 -22.83 -6.64
C LYS A 477 -13.22 -23.23 -7.72
N THR A 478 -13.68 -23.71 -8.87
CA THR A 478 -12.79 -24.30 -9.88
C THR A 478 -12.95 -23.65 -11.25
N ALA A 479 -11.86 -23.65 -12.04
CA ALA A 479 -11.88 -23.17 -13.41
C ALA A 479 -12.91 -23.93 -14.28
N ALA A 480 -13.08 -25.22 -14.05
CA ALA A 480 -14.06 -26.04 -14.75
C ALA A 480 -15.51 -25.69 -14.40
N GLU A 481 -15.78 -25.17 -13.20
CA GLU A 481 -17.09 -24.61 -12.86
C GLU A 481 -17.33 -23.28 -13.56
N LEU A 482 -16.30 -22.42 -13.61
CA LEU A 482 -16.37 -21.15 -14.32
C LEU A 482 -16.70 -21.38 -15.80
N ASP A 483 -15.99 -22.27 -16.47
CA ASP A 483 -16.21 -22.56 -17.90
C ASP A 483 -17.62 -23.10 -18.17
N ARG A 484 -18.15 -23.94 -17.26
CA ARG A 484 -19.54 -24.42 -17.34
C ARG A 484 -20.55 -23.28 -17.20
N VAL A 485 -20.31 -22.35 -16.26
CA VAL A 485 -21.19 -21.19 -16.06
C VAL A 485 -21.13 -20.24 -17.26
N LEU A 486 -19.95 -19.99 -17.80
CA LEU A 486 -19.75 -19.13 -18.97
C LEU A 486 -20.37 -19.72 -20.23
N ALA A 487 -20.26 -21.03 -20.44
CA ALA A 487 -20.86 -21.73 -21.58
C ALA A 487 -22.40 -21.77 -21.52
N ALA A 488 -22.97 -21.83 -20.32
CA ALA A 488 -24.43 -21.90 -20.12
C ALA A 488 -25.12 -20.53 -20.04
N SER A 489 -24.38 -19.44 -19.91
CA SER A 489 -24.95 -18.11 -19.68
C SER A 489 -25.10 -17.31 -20.98
N SER A 490 -26.33 -16.98 -21.34
CA SER A 490 -26.63 -16.00 -22.40
C SER A 490 -26.57 -14.56 -21.92
N THR A 491 -26.67 -14.33 -20.61
CA THR A 491 -26.53 -13.01 -19.98
C THR A 491 -25.06 -12.71 -19.68
N PRO A 492 -24.64 -11.42 -19.69
CA PRO A 492 -23.31 -11.04 -19.26
C PRO A 492 -23.02 -11.53 -17.85
N VAL A 493 -21.80 -11.99 -17.62
CA VAL A 493 -21.35 -12.55 -16.33
C VAL A 493 -20.31 -11.62 -15.74
N MET A 494 -20.49 -11.22 -14.49
CA MET A 494 -19.49 -10.52 -13.71
C MET A 494 -18.84 -11.50 -12.75
N LEU A 495 -17.54 -11.71 -12.91
CA LEU A 495 -16.72 -12.54 -12.05
C LEU A 495 -15.97 -11.66 -11.05
N ASP A 496 -16.23 -11.84 -9.77
CA ASP A 496 -15.58 -11.13 -8.65
C ASP A 496 -14.63 -12.08 -7.91
N PHE A 497 -13.37 -11.70 -7.75
CA PHE A 497 -12.41 -12.39 -6.92
C PHE A 497 -12.43 -11.77 -5.52
N TYR A 498 -12.79 -12.57 -4.51
CA TYR A 498 -13.02 -12.13 -3.13
C TYR A 498 -12.15 -12.92 -2.15
N ALA A 499 -11.77 -12.29 -1.03
CA ALA A 499 -11.28 -13.00 0.15
C ALA A 499 -11.68 -12.31 1.46
N ASP A 500 -11.81 -13.08 2.54
CA ASP A 500 -12.17 -12.54 3.87
C ASP A 500 -11.07 -11.65 4.47
N TRP A 501 -9.81 -11.87 4.11
CA TRP A 501 -8.68 -11.05 4.53
C TRP A 501 -8.50 -9.78 3.68
N CYS A 502 -9.28 -9.62 2.61
CA CYS A 502 -9.18 -8.51 1.69
C CYS A 502 -10.04 -7.32 2.13
N VAL A 503 -9.39 -6.29 2.67
CA VAL A 503 -10.08 -5.06 3.13
C VAL A 503 -10.78 -4.36 1.96
N SER A 504 -10.12 -4.23 0.81
CA SER A 504 -10.69 -3.56 -0.37
C SER A 504 -11.90 -4.29 -0.95
N CYS A 505 -12.00 -5.62 -0.77
CA CYS A 505 -13.17 -6.40 -1.15
C CYS A 505 -14.38 -6.02 -0.27
N LYS A 506 -14.16 -5.96 1.06
CA LYS A 506 -15.19 -5.54 2.02
C LYS A 506 -15.61 -4.09 1.81
N GLU A 507 -14.66 -3.21 1.48
CA GLU A 507 -14.95 -1.82 1.11
C GLU A 507 -15.82 -1.74 -0.14
N MET A 508 -15.54 -2.55 -1.16
CA MET A 508 -16.33 -2.58 -2.39
C MET A 508 -17.75 -3.12 -2.15
N GLU A 509 -17.90 -4.19 -1.36
CA GLU A 509 -19.23 -4.67 -0.94
C GLU A 509 -20.02 -3.58 -0.19
N ARG A 510 -19.34 -2.85 0.71
CA ARG A 510 -19.98 -1.87 1.58
C ARG A 510 -20.25 -0.52 0.91
N PHE A 511 -19.34 -0.02 0.11
CA PHE A 511 -19.38 1.35 -0.43
C PHE A 511 -19.77 1.41 -1.91
N THR A 512 -19.62 0.29 -2.64
CA THR A 512 -19.88 0.22 -4.08
C THR A 512 -21.11 -0.64 -4.37
N PHE A 513 -21.12 -1.93 -4.01
CA PHE A 513 -22.20 -2.85 -4.36
C PHE A 513 -23.51 -2.60 -3.60
N SER A 514 -23.44 -2.06 -2.39
CA SER A 514 -24.60 -1.69 -1.57
C SER A 514 -25.38 -0.49 -2.12
N LYS A 515 -24.80 0.29 -3.04
CA LYS A 515 -25.43 1.50 -3.58
C LYS A 515 -26.56 1.11 -4.54
N PRO A 516 -27.74 1.77 -4.44
CA PRO A 516 -28.91 1.39 -5.22
C PRO A 516 -28.69 1.49 -6.74
N GLU A 517 -27.88 2.45 -7.18
CA GLU A 517 -27.54 2.66 -8.59
C GLU A 517 -26.70 1.50 -9.15
N VAL A 518 -25.75 1.00 -8.37
CA VAL A 518 -24.93 -0.17 -8.71
C VAL A 518 -25.76 -1.44 -8.65
N ALA A 519 -26.49 -1.66 -7.55
CA ALA A 519 -27.34 -2.84 -7.37
C ALA A 519 -28.38 -2.97 -8.50
N GLY A 520 -28.94 -1.86 -8.99
CA GLY A 520 -29.85 -1.83 -10.13
C GLY A 520 -29.23 -2.35 -11.43
N LYS A 521 -27.96 -2.02 -11.72
CA LYS A 521 -27.23 -2.57 -12.88
C LYS A 521 -26.78 -4.01 -12.65
N LEU A 522 -26.35 -4.35 -11.43
CA LEU A 522 -25.90 -5.70 -11.09
C LEU A 522 -27.02 -6.75 -11.21
N LYS A 523 -28.30 -6.36 -11.07
CA LYS A 523 -29.46 -7.24 -11.33
C LYS A 523 -29.57 -7.71 -12.79
N GLN A 524 -28.93 -7.02 -13.73
CA GLN A 524 -28.98 -7.34 -15.17
C GLN A 524 -27.86 -8.28 -15.62
N VAL A 525 -26.92 -8.58 -14.72
CA VAL A 525 -25.78 -9.46 -14.98
C VAL A 525 -25.78 -10.65 -14.02
N LYS A 526 -25.21 -11.76 -14.46
CA LYS A 526 -25.03 -12.93 -13.61
C LYS A 526 -23.78 -12.73 -12.75
N LEU A 527 -23.96 -12.68 -11.45
CA LEU A 527 -22.91 -12.38 -10.47
C LEU A 527 -22.28 -13.67 -9.97
N ILE A 528 -21.01 -13.86 -10.24
CA ILE A 528 -20.22 -15.02 -9.82
C ILE A 528 -19.07 -14.52 -8.96
N GLN A 529 -18.82 -15.17 -7.82
CA GLN A 529 -17.73 -14.82 -6.93
C GLN A 529 -16.79 -16.03 -6.74
N VAL A 530 -15.48 -15.81 -6.85
CA VAL A 530 -14.44 -16.77 -6.54
C VAL A 530 -13.90 -16.41 -5.16
N ASP A 531 -14.10 -17.31 -4.20
CA ASP A 531 -13.60 -17.14 -2.84
C ASP A 531 -12.19 -17.72 -2.73
N VAL A 532 -11.17 -16.86 -2.81
CA VAL A 532 -9.75 -17.24 -2.76
C VAL A 532 -9.17 -17.13 -1.34
N THR A 533 -10.02 -17.09 -0.31
CA THR A 533 -9.60 -16.95 1.10
C THR A 533 -8.63 -18.05 1.52
N ALA A 534 -8.83 -19.29 1.03
CA ALA A 534 -8.00 -20.44 1.36
C ALA A 534 -6.63 -20.44 0.65
N ASN A 535 -6.50 -19.74 -0.46
CA ASN A 535 -5.31 -19.71 -1.33
C ASN A 535 -4.78 -21.12 -1.67
N ASN A 536 -5.71 -22.01 -2.00
CA ASN A 536 -5.44 -23.41 -2.35
C ASN A 536 -4.93 -23.53 -3.82
N ALA A 537 -4.69 -24.75 -4.31
CA ALA A 537 -4.17 -24.95 -5.66
C ALA A 537 -5.15 -24.48 -6.76
N ASP A 538 -6.45 -24.69 -6.57
CA ASP A 538 -7.50 -24.29 -7.51
C ASP A 538 -7.67 -22.76 -7.54
N ASP A 539 -7.59 -22.10 -6.37
CA ASP A 539 -7.64 -20.64 -6.24
C ASP A 539 -6.48 -20.00 -7.02
N LYS A 540 -5.26 -20.54 -6.86
CA LYS A 540 -4.06 -20.09 -7.57
C LYS A 540 -4.15 -20.31 -9.07
N GLU A 541 -4.71 -21.43 -9.50
CA GLU A 541 -4.90 -21.72 -10.92
C GLU A 541 -5.88 -20.74 -11.56
N LEU A 542 -7.01 -20.46 -10.91
CA LEU A 542 -7.98 -19.45 -11.34
C LEU A 542 -7.36 -18.06 -11.40
N MET A 543 -6.68 -17.61 -10.34
CA MET A 543 -6.01 -16.31 -10.31
C MET A 543 -4.94 -16.20 -11.40
N LYS A 544 -4.12 -17.24 -11.59
CA LYS A 544 -3.08 -17.30 -12.63
C LYS A 544 -3.65 -17.26 -14.04
N ARG A 545 -4.77 -17.95 -14.29
CA ARG A 545 -5.47 -17.92 -15.59
C ARG A 545 -5.82 -16.50 -16.01
N PHE A 546 -6.20 -15.64 -15.07
CA PHE A 546 -6.56 -14.26 -15.35
C PHE A 546 -5.42 -13.25 -15.10
N GLY A 547 -4.25 -13.71 -14.64
CA GLY A 547 -3.12 -12.84 -14.30
C GLY A 547 -3.39 -11.96 -13.06
N LEU A 548 -4.21 -12.44 -12.14
CA LEU A 548 -4.50 -11.77 -10.87
C LEU A 548 -3.55 -12.28 -9.77
N PHE A 549 -3.04 -11.36 -8.96
CA PHE A 549 -2.13 -11.64 -7.84
C PHE A 549 -2.88 -11.82 -6.51
N GLY A 550 -4.10 -11.29 -6.46
CA GLY A 550 -4.97 -11.31 -5.29
C GLY A 550 -6.27 -10.56 -5.55
N PRO A 551 -7.23 -10.65 -4.62
CA PRO A 551 -8.49 -9.92 -4.69
C PRO A 551 -8.34 -8.47 -4.14
N PRO A 552 -9.24 -7.52 -4.51
CA PRO A 552 -10.39 -7.70 -5.38
C PRO A 552 -10.01 -7.60 -6.85
N GLY A 553 -10.62 -8.45 -7.67
CA GLY A 553 -10.50 -8.41 -9.13
C GLY A 553 -11.85 -8.68 -9.77
N ILE A 554 -12.34 -7.78 -10.62
CA ILE A 554 -13.60 -7.95 -11.34
C ILE A 554 -13.30 -8.12 -12.83
N ILE A 555 -13.92 -9.14 -13.43
CA ILE A 555 -13.80 -9.44 -14.86
C ILE A 555 -15.20 -9.60 -15.44
N LEU A 556 -15.47 -8.95 -16.57
CA LEU A 556 -16.75 -9.05 -17.27
C LEU A 556 -16.64 -9.99 -18.48
N PHE A 557 -17.66 -10.82 -18.65
CA PHE A 557 -17.80 -11.74 -19.78
C PHE A 557 -19.12 -11.49 -20.51
N LYS A 558 -19.09 -11.58 -21.84
CA LYS A 558 -20.27 -11.54 -22.73
C LYS A 558 -20.18 -12.69 -23.73
N ALA A 559 -21.25 -13.48 -23.83
CA ALA A 559 -21.30 -14.67 -24.69
C ALA A 559 -20.11 -15.65 -24.50
N GLY A 560 -19.71 -15.87 -23.24
CA GLY A 560 -18.63 -16.78 -22.87
C GLY A 560 -17.21 -16.28 -23.18
N LYS A 561 -17.05 -15.05 -23.68
CA LYS A 561 -15.74 -14.41 -23.89
C LYS A 561 -15.55 -13.23 -22.95
N GLU A 562 -14.31 -13.02 -22.54
CA GLU A 562 -13.93 -11.87 -21.74
C GLU A 562 -14.08 -10.58 -22.57
N ILE A 563 -14.62 -9.53 -21.96
CA ILE A 563 -14.73 -8.21 -22.60
C ILE A 563 -13.37 -7.51 -22.47
N PRO A 564 -12.73 -7.08 -23.57
CA PRO A 564 -11.47 -6.33 -23.52
C PRO A 564 -11.59 -5.08 -22.64
N ASP A 565 -10.52 -4.76 -21.91
CA ASP A 565 -10.42 -3.58 -21.03
C ASP A 565 -11.48 -3.45 -19.93
N SER A 566 -12.25 -4.52 -19.67
CA SER A 566 -13.32 -4.52 -18.66
C SER A 566 -12.86 -4.88 -17.24
N ARG A 567 -11.56 -5.15 -17.06
CA ARG A 567 -11.01 -5.59 -15.78
C ARG A 567 -10.92 -4.43 -14.79
N VAL A 568 -11.38 -4.65 -13.56
CA VAL A 568 -11.16 -3.73 -12.43
C VAL A 568 -10.29 -4.44 -11.41
N ILE A 569 -9.13 -3.88 -11.11
CA ILE A 569 -8.19 -4.41 -10.11
C ILE A 569 -8.10 -3.41 -8.96
N GLY A 570 -8.41 -3.86 -7.75
CA GLY A 570 -8.48 -2.99 -6.57
C GLY A 570 -9.86 -2.34 -6.37
N PHE A 571 -9.93 -1.44 -5.40
CA PHE A 571 -11.19 -0.77 -5.04
C PHE A 571 -11.59 0.28 -6.09
N LEU A 572 -12.87 0.25 -6.48
CA LEU A 572 -13.48 1.28 -7.33
C LEU A 572 -14.77 1.78 -6.65
N ALA A 573 -14.90 3.10 -6.53
CA ALA A 573 -16.08 3.73 -5.94
C ALA A 573 -17.35 3.55 -6.81
N ALA A 574 -18.53 3.82 -6.24
CA ALA A 574 -19.82 3.56 -6.86
C ALA A 574 -20.03 4.22 -8.23
N GLU A 575 -19.93 5.54 -8.33
CA GLU A 575 -20.11 6.28 -9.58
C GLU A 575 -19.21 5.80 -10.73
N PRO A 576 -17.87 5.69 -10.57
CA PRO A 576 -17.02 5.18 -11.65
C PRO A 576 -17.32 3.71 -11.96
N PHE A 577 -17.77 2.91 -10.99
CA PHE A 577 -18.18 1.53 -11.23
C PHE A 577 -19.48 1.44 -12.04
N VAL A 578 -20.47 2.30 -11.81
CA VAL A 578 -21.70 2.38 -12.65
C VAL A 578 -21.35 2.74 -14.09
N GLN A 579 -20.45 3.71 -14.30
CA GLN A 579 -19.99 4.10 -15.63
C GLN A 579 -19.22 2.97 -16.33
N HIS A 580 -18.40 2.23 -15.58
CA HIS A 580 -17.69 1.05 -16.07
C HIS A 580 -18.67 -0.02 -16.55
N LEU A 581 -19.65 -0.38 -15.72
CA LEU A 581 -20.69 -1.35 -16.11
C LEU A 581 -21.45 -0.87 -17.35
N ALA A 582 -21.86 0.41 -17.41
CA ALA A 582 -22.56 0.95 -18.57
C ALA A 582 -21.73 0.86 -19.86
N ARG A 583 -20.43 1.14 -19.78
CA ARG A 583 -19.54 1.13 -20.96
C ARG A 583 -19.34 -0.27 -21.54
N HIS A 584 -19.39 -1.32 -20.72
CA HIS A 584 -19.05 -2.69 -21.16
C HIS A 584 -20.23 -3.66 -21.23
N ILE A 585 -21.31 -3.40 -20.51
CA ILE A 585 -22.50 -4.29 -20.49
C ILE A 585 -23.59 -3.77 -21.43
N ASP A 586 -23.83 -2.45 -21.44
CA ASP A 586 -24.92 -1.84 -22.22
C ASP A 586 -24.54 -1.60 -23.70
N SER A 587 -23.28 -1.83 -24.07
CA SER A 587 -22.70 -1.60 -25.41
C SER A 587 -22.75 -2.80 -26.36
#